data_AF-A0A966Z7T4-F1
#
_entry.id   AF-A0A966Z7T4-F1
#
_cell.length_a   1.000
_cell.length_b   1.000
_cell.length_c   1.000
_cell.angle_alpha   90.00
_cell.angle_beta   90.00
_cell.angle_gamma   90.00
#
_symmetry.space_group_name_H-M   'P 1'
#
loop_
_entity.id
_entity.type
_entity.pdbx_description
1 polymer ?
#
loop_
_entity_poly.entity_id
_entity_poly.type
_entity_poly.pdbx_seq_one_letter_code
_entity_poly.pdbx_strand_id
1 'polypeptide(L)'
;MLLAANANAGVIISFDEPTLAVGSGQTASFSGVLTNNGLDPVYLNGNNFTFSVKGDNYTFKHLFFANVPVSLSGGESTGSIALFDVRLSTFLSQSPDMYSGTWSLLGRA
;
A
#
# COMPACT_ATOMS: atom_id res chain seq x y z
N MET A 1 2.68 -12.46 -0.28
CA MET A 1 3.21 -11.68 0.88
C MET A 1 3.62 -10.31 0.37
N LEU A 2 3.03 -9.24 0.89
CA LEU A 2 3.44 -7.86 0.60
C LEU A 2 4.42 -7.38 1.68
N LEU A 3 5.56 -6.80 1.27
CA LEU A 3 6.55 -6.24 2.18
C LEU A 3 6.43 -4.71 2.20
N ALA A 4 6.28 -4.12 3.39
CA ALA A 4 6.38 -2.69 3.57
C ALA A 4 7.85 -2.25 3.52
N ALA A 5 8.15 -1.23 2.73
CA ALA A 5 9.47 -0.59 2.72
C ALA A 5 9.44 0.68 3.57
N ASN A 6 10.57 0.99 4.23
CA ASN A 6 10.73 2.22 5.00
C ASN A 6 10.51 3.46 4.12
N ALA A 7 9.71 4.43 4.59
CA ALA A 7 9.69 5.75 3.97
C ALA A 7 11.04 6.43 4.19
N ASN A 8 11.49 7.26 3.24
CA ASN A 8 12.80 7.94 3.30
C ASN A 8 12.93 8.97 4.45
N ALA A 9 11.88 9.21 5.23
CA ALA A 9 11.90 10.08 6.41
C ALA A 9 11.04 9.46 7.51
N GLY A 10 11.57 8.57 8.35
CA GLY A 10 10.96 8.12 9.61
C GLY A 10 9.51 7.57 9.60
N VAL A 11 8.83 7.46 8.44
CA VAL A 11 7.43 7.02 8.40
C VAL A 11 7.38 5.50 8.25
N ILE A 12 6.73 4.87 9.22
CA ILE A 12 6.42 3.44 9.24
C ILE A 12 5.02 3.26 8.67
N ILE A 13 4.86 2.23 7.82
CA ILE A 13 3.55 1.78 7.33
C ILE A 13 3.25 0.44 7.98
N SER A 14 2.10 0.32 8.63
CA SER A 14 1.57 -0.94 9.16
C SER A 14 0.29 -1.29 8.42
N PHE A 15 0.33 -2.32 7.58
CA PHE A 15 -0.89 -2.85 6.95
C PHE A 15 -1.75 -3.58 7.98
N ASP A 16 -3.07 -3.44 7.86
CA ASP A 16 -4.02 -4.18 8.70
C ASP A 16 -3.94 -5.69 8.39
N GLU A 17 -3.81 -6.04 7.11
CA GLU A 17 -3.56 -7.39 6.64
C GLU A 17 -2.60 -7.35 5.42
N PRO A 18 -1.32 -7.73 5.58
CA PRO A 18 -0.35 -7.72 4.49
C PRO A 18 -0.55 -8.86 3.48
N THR A 19 -1.40 -9.86 3.80
CA THR A 19 -1.72 -10.98 2.90
C THR A 19 -3.23 -11.19 2.79
N LEU A 20 -3.78 -10.82 1.64
CA LEU A 20 -5.19 -11.03 1.33
C LEU A 20 -5.38 -12.16 0.34
N ALA A 21 -6.37 -13.02 0.61
CA ALA A 21 -6.82 -14.04 -0.33
C ALA A 21 -8.05 -13.51 -1.09
N VAL A 22 -7.93 -13.39 -2.41
CA VAL A 22 -9.03 -12.93 -3.28
C VAL A 22 -9.17 -13.84 -4.49
N GLY A 23 -10.42 -14.02 -4.94
CA GLY A 23 -10.72 -14.80 -6.13
C GLY A 23 -10.47 -14.04 -7.44
N SER A 24 -10.52 -14.75 -8.56
CA SER A 24 -10.49 -14.14 -9.89
C SER A 24 -11.61 -13.11 -10.06
N GLY A 25 -11.28 -11.93 -10.59
CA GLY A 25 -12.22 -10.82 -10.75
C GLY A 25 -12.50 -9.97 -9.52
N GLN A 26 -12.04 -10.43 -8.34
CA GLN A 26 -12.23 -9.73 -7.06
C GLN A 26 -11.12 -8.71 -6.82
N THR A 27 -11.39 -7.81 -5.85
CA THR A 27 -10.48 -6.75 -5.43
C THR A 27 -9.91 -7.07 -4.05
N ALA A 28 -8.58 -7.03 -3.92
CA ALA A 28 -7.89 -6.97 -2.64
C ALA A 28 -7.69 -5.50 -2.27
N SER A 29 -8.30 -5.07 -1.18
CA SER A 29 -8.21 -3.70 -0.66
C SER A 29 -7.25 -3.66 0.52
N PHE A 30 -6.19 -2.88 0.40
CA PHE A 30 -5.16 -2.75 1.42
C PHE A 30 -5.33 -1.44 2.19
N SER A 31 -5.49 -1.58 3.49
CA SER A 31 -5.57 -0.48 4.45
C SER A 31 -4.44 -0.60 5.48
N GLY A 32 -4.15 0.50 6.15
CA GLY A 32 -3.15 0.50 7.22
C GLY A 32 -3.00 1.84 7.90
N VAL A 33 -2.06 1.88 8.83
CA VAL A 33 -1.68 3.06 9.61
C VAL A 33 -0.33 3.57 9.13
N LEU A 34 -0.23 4.89 8.97
CA LEU A 34 1.03 5.59 8.76
C LEU A 34 1.44 6.25 10.06
N THR A 35 2.68 6.03 10.50
CA THR A 35 3.24 6.60 11.73
C THR A 35 4.53 7.33 11.43
N ASN A 36 4.61 8.62 11.73
CA ASN A 36 5.88 9.35 11.74
C ASN A 36 6.62 9.04 13.05
N ASN A 37 7.65 8.21 13.00
CA ASN A 37 8.47 7.85 14.16
C ASN A 37 9.56 8.91 14.49
N GLY A 38 9.66 9.95 13.67
CA GLY A 38 10.59 11.06 13.86
C GLY A 38 10.05 12.14 14.79
N LEU A 39 10.88 13.16 15.03
CA LEU A 39 10.51 14.34 15.82
C LEU A 39 10.00 15.50 14.94
N ASP A 40 10.46 15.56 13.69
CA ASP A 40 10.10 16.60 12.75
C ASP A 40 8.87 16.21 11.91
N PRO A 41 8.08 17.18 11.43
CA PRO A 41 7.01 16.92 10.48
C PRO A 41 7.53 16.31 9.18
N VAL A 42 6.78 15.37 8.60
CA VAL A 42 7.08 14.77 7.29
C VAL A 42 5.94 15.07 6.32
N TYR A 43 6.27 15.57 5.14
CA TYR A 43 5.32 15.79 4.06
C TYR A 43 5.22 14.55 3.18
N LEU A 44 4.00 14.03 3.02
CA LEU A 44 3.70 12.80 2.28
C LEU A 44 3.34 13.16 0.84
N ASN A 45 4.31 13.05 -0.07
CA ASN A 45 4.19 13.61 -1.43
C ASN A 45 3.78 12.59 -2.50
N GLY A 46 3.77 11.31 -2.17
CA GLY A 46 3.31 10.29 -3.09
C GLY A 46 3.63 8.88 -2.61
N ASN A 47 3.40 7.92 -3.49
CA ASN A 47 3.68 6.53 -3.25
C ASN A 47 4.23 5.85 -4.51
N ASN A 48 4.87 4.70 -4.34
CA ASN A 48 5.22 3.81 -5.43
C ASN A 48 4.69 2.41 -5.15
N PHE A 49 4.45 1.65 -6.21
CA PHE A 49 3.98 0.28 -6.13
C PHE A 49 4.68 -0.57 -7.17
N THR A 50 5.13 -1.75 -6.76
CA THR A 50 5.70 -2.74 -7.66
C THR A 50 5.08 -4.09 -7.33
N PHE A 51 4.41 -4.68 -8.31
CA PHE A 51 3.74 -5.97 -8.15
C PHE A 51 4.26 -6.93 -9.19
N SER A 52 4.72 -8.09 -8.74
CA SER A 52 5.18 -9.14 -9.63
C SER A 52 4.11 -10.22 -9.67
N VAL A 53 3.30 -10.19 -10.74
CA VAL A 53 2.37 -11.25 -11.08
C VAL A 53 2.90 -11.92 -12.34
N LYS A 54 3.00 -13.24 -12.37
CA LYS A 54 3.19 -13.94 -13.64
C LYS A 54 1.97 -13.65 -14.53
N GLY A 55 2.16 -12.79 -15.54
CA GLY A 55 1.20 -12.57 -16.62
C GLY A 55 0.41 -11.24 -16.60
N ASP A 56 0.88 -10.17 -15.94
CA ASP A 56 0.37 -8.78 -16.08
C ASP A 56 -1.17 -8.59 -15.96
N ASN A 57 -1.83 -9.50 -15.24
CA ASN A 57 -3.29 -9.63 -15.26
C ASN A 57 -3.95 -9.00 -14.02
N TYR A 58 -3.59 -7.76 -13.71
CA TYR A 58 -4.19 -7.02 -12.61
C TYR A 58 -4.36 -5.54 -12.95
N THR A 59 -5.29 -4.88 -12.28
CA THR A 59 -5.35 -3.41 -12.23
C THR A 59 -5.04 -2.93 -10.83
N PHE A 60 -4.32 -1.82 -10.75
CA PHE A 60 -3.95 -1.18 -9.51
C PHE A 60 -4.67 0.18 -9.40
N LYS A 61 -5.23 0.47 -8.23
CA LYS A 61 -5.86 1.75 -7.95
C LYS A 61 -5.16 2.40 -6.75
N HIS A 62 -4.55 3.56 -6.99
CA HIS A 62 -3.98 4.39 -5.94
C HIS A 62 -5.12 5.07 -5.17
N LEU A 63 -5.22 4.82 -3.86
CA LEU A 63 -6.14 5.55 -2.97
C LEU A 63 -5.40 6.55 -2.08
N PHE A 64 -4.07 6.56 -2.16
CA PHE A 64 -3.15 7.41 -1.42
C PHE A 64 -3.60 8.88 -1.32
N PHE A 65 -3.70 9.59 -2.45
CA PHE A 65 -4.02 11.03 -2.43
C PHE A 65 -5.44 11.37 -1.96
N ALA A 66 -6.34 10.37 -1.90
CA ALA A 66 -7.69 10.58 -1.39
C ALA A 66 -7.78 10.47 0.13
N ASN A 67 -6.91 9.66 0.75
CA ASN A 67 -7.06 9.24 2.14
C ASN A 67 -5.85 9.56 3.04
N VAL A 68 -4.67 9.83 2.46
CA VAL A 68 -3.46 10.14 3.21
C VAL A 68 -3.38 11.65 3.46
N PRO A 69 -3.11 12.10 4.70
CA PRO A 69 -2.91 13.51 4.99
C PRO A 69 -1.67 14.06 4.28
N VAL A 70 -1.67 15.37 4.01
CA VAL A 70 -0.55 16.04 3.34
C VAL A 70 0.76 15.94 4.16
N SER A 71 0.66 15.87 5.48
CA SER A 71 1.79 15.72 6.38
C SER A 71 1.41 14.98 7.66
N LEU A 72 2.42 14.47 8.37
CA LEU A 72 2.33 13.95 9.73
C LEU A 72 3.33 14.67 10.61
N SER A 73 2.89 15.18 11.76
CA SER A 73 3.77 15.75 12.78
C SER A 73 4.66 14.66 13.38
N GLY A 74 5.77 15.05 14.04
CA GLY A 74 6.61 14.09 14.75
C GLY A 74 5.83 13.29 15.80
N GLY A 75 5.96 11.96 15.76
CA GLY A 75 5.21 11.04 16.63
C GLY A 75 3.75 10.81 16.25
N GLU A 76 3.23 11.51 15.23
CA GLU A 76 1.83 11.40 14.82
C GLU A 76 1.57 10.11 14.04
N SER A 77 0.36 9.57 14.19
CA SER A 77 -0.13 8.44 13.40
C SER A 77 -1.51 8.74 12.84
N THR A 78 -1.80 8.18 11.67
CA THR A 78 -3.17 8.15 11.15
C THR A 78 -4.03 7.14 11.90
N GLY A 79 -5.35 7.18 11.67
CA GLY A 79 -6.16 5.97 11.83
C GLY A 79 -5.85 4.95 10.72
N SER A 80 -6.54 3.79 10.73
CA SER A 80 -6.51 2.92 9.55
C SER A 80 -7.18 3.64 8.38
N ILE A 81 -6.45 3.73 7.27
CA ILE A 81 -6.86 4.39 6.04
C ILE A 81 -6.65 3.45 4.86
N ALA A 82 -7.52 3.55 3.85
CA ALA A 82 -7.37 2.78 2.62
C ALA A 82 -6.23 3.36 1.77
N LEU A 83 -5.26 2.51 1.41
CA LEU A 83 -4.02 2.92 0.72
C LEU A 83 -4.07 2.63 -0.77
N PHE A 84 -4.52 1.43 -1.15
CA PHE A 84 -4.67 1.04 -2.55
C PHE A 84 -5.53 -0.22 -2.71
N ASP A 85 -5.99 -0.44 -3.95
CA ASP A 85 -6.65 -1.67 -4.36
C ASP A 85 -5.85 -2.39 -5.45
N VAL A 86 -5.84 -3.72 -5.38
CA VAL A 86 -5.37 -4.61 -6.44
C VAL A 86 -6.55 -5.46 -6.91
N ARG A 87 -6.96 -5.31 -8.17
CA ARG A 87 -8.01 -6.15 -8.76
C ARG A 87 -7.40 -7.15 -9.70
N LEU A 88 -7.64 -8.43 -9.46
CA LEU A 88 -7.20 -9.51 -10.35
C LEU A 88 -8.16 -9.60 -11.54
N SER A 89 -7.62 -9.74 -12.75
CA SER A 89 -8.45 -9.86 -13.94
C SER A 89 -9.19 -11.21 -13.99
N THR A 90 -10.39 -11.19 -14.56
CA THR A 90 -11.20 -12.39 -14.79
C THR A 90 -10.69 -13.17 -16.00
N PHE A 91 -9.60 -13.91 -15.84
CA PHE A 91 -9.25 -14.95 -16.82
C PHE A 91 -9.53 -16.33 -16.23
N LEU A 92 -10.25 -17.15 -17.01
CA LEU A 92 -10.72 -18.49 -16.67
C LEU A 92 -9.58 -19.51 -16.44
N SER A 93 -8.32 -19.12 -16.71
CA SER A 93 -7.14 -19.99 -16.61
C SER A 93 -6.17 -19.63 -15.48
N GLN A 94 -6.48 -18.65 -14.63
CA GLN A 94 -5.62 -18.37 -13.48
C GLN A 94 -5.85 -19.41 -12.39
N SER A 95 -4.88 -20.31 -12.22
CA SER A 95 -4.81 -21.15 -11.01
C SER A 95 -4.68 -20.25 -9.78
N PRO A 96 -5.27 -20.61 -8.64
CA PRO A 96 -4.98 -19.93 -7.37
C PRO A 96 -3.46 -19.90 -7.15
N ASP A 97 -2.89 -18.70 -7.06
CA ASP A 97 -1.46 -18.51 -6.84
C ASP A 97 -1.23 -17.37 -5.85
N MET A 98 -0.04 -17.34 -5.24
CA MET A 98 0.36 -16.29 -4.33
C MET A 98 1.01 -15.15 -5.11
N TYR A 99 0.42 -13.97 -5.02
CA TYR A 99 1.01 -12.76 -5.56
C TYR A 99 1.78 -11.99 -4.49
N SER A 100 2.87 -11.35 -4.92
CA SER A 100 3.73 -10.55 -4.04
C SER A 100 4.11 -9.25 -4.71
N GLY A 101 4.37 -8.25 -3.88
CA GLY A 101 4.88 -6.96 -4.33
C GLY A 101 5.44 -6.15 -3.19
N THR A 102 5.76 -4.91 -3.51
CA THR A 102 6.20 -3.88 -2.60
C THR A 102 5.38 -2.63 -2.82
N TRP A 103 5.01 -1.99 -1.73
CA TRP A 103 4.41 -0.66 -1.74
C TRP A 103 5.28 0.23 -0.87
N SER A 104 5.59 1.43 -1.37
CA SER A 104 6.42 2.39 -0.65
C SER A 104 5.83 3.78 -0.68
N LEU A 105 6.16 4.54 0.37
CA LEU A 105 5.75 5.91 0.57
C LEU A 105 6.90 6.85 0.25
N LEU A 106 6.62 7.90 -0.51
CA LEU A 106 7.56 8.95 -0.85
C LEU A 106 7.26 10.18 -0.01
N GLY A 107 8.09 10.41 1.00
CA GLY A 107 8.01 11.58 1.88
C GLY A 107 9.30 12.40 1.85
N ARG A 108 9.21 13.65 2.29
CA ARG A 108 10.37 14.50 2.62
C ARG A 108 10.18 15.09 4.02
N ALA A 109 11.26 15.12 4.79
CA ALA A 109 11.35 15.91 6.02
C ALA A 109 11.66 17.37 5.66
#